data_AF-A0A6C0K0U8-F1
#
_entry.id   AF-A0A6C0K0U8-F1
#
_cell.length_a   1.000
_cell.length_b   1.000
_cell.length_c   1.000
_cell.angle_alpha   90.00
_cell.angle_beta   90.00
_cell.angle_gamma   90.00
#
_symmetry.space_group_name_H-M   'P 1'
#
loop_
_entity.id
_entity.type
_entity.pdbx_description
1 polymer ?
#
loop_
_entity_poly.entity_id
_entity_poly.type
_entity_poly.pdbx_seq_one_letter_code
_entity_poly.pdbx_strand_id
1 'polypeptide(L)'
;MGHSTLLDAERSPHPFSFFLFTTIWTSQKKKFFFIMTGNNKKEMSSPSKINIIPLGRDCNVAEMLRTLGWRQCALPFDWVYSSLDSICQCFEDNFKLFHTGLKFNKKRNGLIDHYGFIYVHDYPSPADMICSDFHIGEGMLWEYNPVGSDWESHYPLVKSKYDRRVDRFLSMMKSPNPILIFSEFGVKYAKILRQVLTDVYHKTNVLIINSTRETDHEKNAPHNIIHGYFGSDPQKWKQAVEENIGILIS
;
A
#
# COMPACT_ATOMS: atom_id res chain seq x y z
N MET A 1 -32.10 47.56 -69.48
CA MET A 1 -30.64 47.45 -69.60
C MET A 1 -30.17 46.36 -68.64
N GLY A 2 -29.52 45.30 -69.16
CA GLY A 2 -28.81 44.23 -68.42
C GLY A 2 -29.68 43.11 -67.81
N HIS A 3 -29.96 42.02 -68.55
CA HIS A 3 -29.33 40.68 -68.48
C HIS A 3 -29.61 39.88 -67.17
N SER A 4 -30.44 38.81 -67.19
CA SER A 4 -30.07 37.38 -67.46
C SER A 4 -29.60 36.69 -66.17
N THR A 5 -29.98 35.50 -65.69
CA THR A 5 -30.71 34.29 -66.14
C THR A 5 -30.80 33.40 -64.87
N LEU A 6 -31.94 32.82 -64.49
CA LEU A 6 -32.31 31.39 -64.68
C LEU A 6 -31.30 30.35 -64.11
N LEU A 7 -31.67 29.62 -63.05
CA LEU A 7 -32.06 28.18 -63.09
C LEU A 7 -31.93 27.48 -61.72
N ASP A 8 -32.98 26.69 -61.43
CA ASP A 8 -33.08 25.65 -60.42
C ASP A 8 -32.07 24.51 -60.61
N ALA A 9 -31.71 23.82 -59.51
CA ALA A 9 -31.61 22.35 -59.48
C ALA A 9 -31.32 21.82 -58.06
N GLU A 10 -32.27 21.06 -57.53
CA GLU A 10 -32.08 20.08 -56.45
C GLU A 10 -31.11 18.96 -56.88
N ARG A 11 -30.32 18.41 -55.93
CA ARG A 11 -29.77 17.04 -56.03
C ARG A 11 -29.30 16.48 -54.67
N SER A 12 -30.08 15.50 -54.20
CA SER A 12 -29.78 14.22 -53.51
C SER A 12 -28.60 14.06 -52.52
N PRO A 13 -28.79 13.31 -51.41
CA PRO A 13 -27.75 12.97 -50.44
C PRO A 13 -27.04 11.64 -50.77
N HIS A 14 -25.74 11.55 -50.52
CA HIS A 14 -24.98 10.30 -50.46
C HIS A 14 -23.84 10.39 -49.41
N PRO A 15 -23.34 9.25 -48.92
CA PRO A 15 -23.09 9.02 -47.49
C PRO A 15 -21.64 9.32 -47.08
N PHE A 16 -21.48 9.97 -45.92
CA PHE A 16 -20.20 10.01 -45.23
C PHE A 16 -20.13 8.87 -44.20
N SER A 17 -19.33 7.86 -44.54
CA SER A 17 -18.62 7.07 -43.55
C SER A 17 -17.40 7.88 -43.12
N PHE A 18 -17.11 7.95 -41.82
CA PHE A 18 -15.80 7.65 -41.23
C PHE A 18 -15.78 7.91 -39.70
N PHE A 19 -15.40 6.84 -38.98
CA PHE A 19 -14.79 6.72 -37.65
C PHE A 19 -15.51 7.17 -36.36
N LEU A 20 -16.09 6.17 -35.68
CA LEU A 20 -16.11 6.07 -34.23
C LEU A 20 -14.65 6.00 -33.71
N PHE A 21 -14.20 7.02 -32.98
CA PHE A 21 -13.09 6.87 -32.03
C PHE A 21 -13.67 6.39 -30.70
N THR A 22 -13.71 5.08 -30.47
CA THR A 22 -13.79 4.54 -29.11
C THR A 22 -12.40 4.64 -28.49
N THR A 23 -12.16 5.68 -27.69
CA THR A 23 -10.96 5.73 -26.85
C THR A 23 -11.14 4.73 -25.71
N ILE A 24 -10.71 3.49 -25.95
CA ILE A 24 -10.55 2.48 -24.91
C ILE A 24 -9.41 2.96 -23.99
N TRP A 25 -9.78 3.49 -22.83
CA TRP A 25 -8.83 3.84 -21.78
C TRP A 25 -8.36 2.55 -21.10
N THR A 26 -7.29 1.94 -21.62
CA THR A 26 -6.57 0.85 -20.94
C THR A 26 -5.18 1.33 -20.56
N SER A 27 -5.08 1.99 -19.40
CA SER A 27 -3.78 2.27 -18.78
C SER A 27 -3.55 1.34 -17.58
N GLN A 28 -3.28 0.08 -17.88
CA GLN A 28 -2.63 -0.85 -16.94
C GLN A 28 -1.14 -0.88 -17.34
N LYS A 29 -0.37 0.13 -16.91
CA LYS A 29 1.09 0.04 -16.96
C LYS A 29 1.56 -0.98 -15.91
N LYS A 30 1.60 -2.26 -16.30
CA LYS A 30 2.29 -3.32 -15.55
C LYS A 30 3.79 -2.99 -15.58
N LYS A 31 4.30 -2.32 -14.53
CA LYS A 31 5.74 -2.23 -14.29
C LYS A 31 6.20 -3.63 -13.86
N PHE A 32 6.90 -4.31 -14.75
CA PHE A 32 7.58 -5.57 -14.43
C PHE A 32 8.78 -5.25 -13.54
N PHE A 33 8.85 -5.91 -12.39
CA PHE A 33 10.01 -5.89 -11.52
C PHE A 33 11.03 -6.90 -12.07
N PHE A 34 12.04 -6.43 -12.78
CA PHE A 34 13.21 -7.23 -13.13
C PHE A 34 14.27 -7.03 -12.07
N ILE A 35 14.53 -8.07 -11.28
CA ILE A 35 15.74 -8.13 -10.45
C ILE A 35 16.86 -8.60 -11.37
N MET A 36 17.71 -7.67 -11.79
CA MET A 36 18.90 -7.99 -12.57
C MET A 36 20.00 -8.47 -11.63
N THR A 37 19.99 -9.75 -11.26
CA THR A 37 21.16 -10.36 -10.59
C THR A 37 22.26 -10.56 -11.63
N GLY A 38 23.44 -10.00 -11.36
CA GLY A 38 24.58 -10.01 -12.27
C GLY A 38 25.06 -11.41 -12.70
N ASN A 39 25.40 -11.51 -13.99
CA ASN A 39 26.37 -12.42 -14.62
C ASN A 39 26.26 -13.94 -14.43
N ASN A 40 25.08 -14.52 -14.23
CA ASN A 40 24.85 -15.92 -14.63
C ASN A 40 23.42 -16.10 -15.13
N LYS A 41 23.27 -16.26 -16.46
CA LYS A 41 21.99 -16.61 -17.09
C LYS A 41 21.60 -18.04 -16.72
N LYS A 42 21.02 -18.23 -15.54
CA LYS A 42 20.06 -19.31 -15.34
C LYS A 42 18.71 -18.77 -15.75
N GLU A 43 18.17 -19.27 -16.86
CA GLU A 43 16.76 -19.05 -17.21
C GLU A 43 15.91 -19.69 -16.12
N MET A 44 15.47 -18.84 -15.17
CA MET A 44 14.53 -19.20 -14.13
C MET A 44 13.14 -19.12 -14.75
N SER A 45 12.44 -20.26 -14.80
CA SER A 45 11.03 -20.36 -15.14
C SER A 45 10.24 -19.27 -14.40
N SER A 46 9.56 -18.38 -15.13
CA SER A 46 8.74 -17.23 -14.69
C SER A 46 9.02 -16.69 -13.27
N PRO A 47 9.50 -15.43 -13.08
CA PRO A 47 9.78 -14.93 -11.74
C PRO A 47 8.53 -15.07 -10.85
N SER A 48 8.65 -15.87 -9.79
CA SER A 48 7.59 -16.02 -8.80
C SER A 48 7.27 -14.63 -8.24
N LYS A 49 5.99 -14.25 -8.30
CA LYS A 49 5.55 -12.91 -7.90
C LYS A 49 5.84 -12.73 -6.40
N ILE A 50 6.70 -11.79 -6.02
CA ILE A 50 6.96 -11.47 -4.60
C ILE A 50 5.84 -10.59 -4.05
N ASN A 51 5.37 -10.91 -2.84
CA ASN A 51 4.40 -10.14 -2.09
C ASN A 51 5.12 -9.09 -1.22
N ILE A 52 4.95 -7.80 -1.52
CA ILE A 52 5.60 -6.70 -0.79
C ILE A 52 4.64 -6.10 0.24
N ILE A 53 5.06 -6.00 1.50
CA ILE A 53 4.21 -5.57 2.62
C ILE A 53 4.92 -4.49 3.45
N PRO A 54 4.41 -3.25 3.51
CA PRO A 54 4.82 -2.29 4.53
C PRO A 54 4.21 -2.64 5.89
N LEU A 55 5.03 -2.71 6.93
CA LEU A 55 4.64 -2.83 8.34
C LEU A 55 5.46 -1.84 9.16
N GLY A 56 5.06 -0.58 9.14
CA GLY A 56 5.70 0.51 9.89
C GLY A 56 4.86 0.97 11.08
N ARG A 57 5.49 1.72 11.99
CA ARG A 57 4.78 2.43 13.08
C ARG A 57 3.80 3.47 12.54
N ASP A 58 4.08 4.01 11.36
CA ASP A 58 3.30 5.05 10.70
C ASP A 58 3.30 4.82 9.17
N CYS A 59 2.80 5.80 8.42
CA CYS A 59 2.64 5.72 6.97
C CYS A 59 3.95 5.85 6.17
N ASN A 60 5.09 6.18 6.80
CA ASN A 60 6.34 6.46 6.10
C ASN A 60 6.82 5.30 5.23
N VAL A 61 6.70 4.07 5.71
CA VAL A 61 7.12 2.87 4.96
C VAL A 61 6.26 2.68 3.71
N ALA A 62 4.94 2.85 3.83
CA ALA A 62 4.02 2.73 2.69
C ALA A 62 4.26 3.84 1.66
N GLU A 63 4.55 5.06 2.13
CA GLU A 63 4.86 6.23 1.32
C GLU A 63 6.20 6.10 0.58
N MET A 64 7.21 5.56 1.25
CA MET A 64 8.50 5.23 0.65
C MET A 64 8.33 4.18 -0.47
N LEU A 65 7.56 3.11 -0.22
CA LEU A 65 7.26 2.11 -1.26
C LEU A 65 6.45 2.70 -2.42
N ARG A 66 5.59 3.68 -2.16
CA ARG A 66 4.87 4.44 -3.21
C ARG A 66 5.85 5.23 -4.06
N THR A 67 6.81 5.92 -3.44
CA THR A 67 7.87 6.69 -4.10
C THR A 67 8.76 5.81 -4.98
N LEU A 68 9.10 4.60 -4.53
CA LEU A 68 9.83 3.61 -5.33
C LEU A 68 9.00 2.99 -6.46
N GLY A 69 7.67 3.16 -6.43
CA GLY A 69 6.75 2.48 -7.33
C GLY A 69 6.63 0.97 -7.06
N TRP A 70 7.00 0.53 -5.86
CA TRP A 70 6.96 -0.88 -5.43
C TRP A 70 5.66 -1.23 -4.69
N ARG A 71 4.94 -0.21 -4.21
CA ARG A 71 3.62 -0.39 -3.61
C ARG A 71 2.60 -0.80 -4.66
N GLN A 72 2.15 -2.05 -4.59
CA GLN A 72 1.17 -2.60 -5.54
C GLN A 72 -0.27 -2.19 -5.21
N CYS A 73 -0.59 -2.08 -3.92
CA CYS A 73 -1.94 -1.76 -3.45
C CYS A 73 -1.87 -1.30 -1.98
N ALA A 74 -2.95 -0.70 -1.46
CA ALA A 74 -3.01 -0.30 -0.06
C ALA A 74 -3.26 -1.50 0.89
N LEU A 75 -2.48 -1.71 1.93
CA LEU A 75 -2.70 -2.77 2.92
C LEU A 75 -3.31 -2.21 4.24
N PRO A 76 -3.73 -3.06 5.19
CA PRO A 76 -4.46 -2.62 6.38
C PRO A 76 -3.73 -1.59 7.23
N PHE A 77 -2.40 -1.61 7.23
CA PHE A 77 -1.59 -0.77 8.12
C PHE A 77 -0.91 0.41 7.42
N ASP A 78 -1.13 0.61 6.12
CA ASP A 78 -0.42 1.64 5.35
C ASP A 78 -0.64 3.07 5.84
N TRP A 79 -1.79 3.35 6.45
CA TRP A 79 -2.27 4.71 6.76
C TRP A 79 -2.72 4.86 8.20
N VAL A 80 -2.25 3.98 9.08
CA VAL A 80 -2.60 4.00 10.50
C VAL A 80 -1.32 4.06 11.31
N TYR A 81 -1.38 4.74 12.45
CA TYR A 81 -0.36 4.54 13.45
C TYR A 81 -0.55 3.19 14.13
N SER A 82 0.53 2.43 14.25
CA SER A 82 0.51 1.10 14.81
C SER A 82 1.65 0.88 15.81
N SER A 83 1.39 0.04 16.80
CA SER A 83 2.44 -0.60 17.59
C SER A 83 2.61 -2.04 17.11
N LEU A 84 3.78 -2.64 17.32
CA LEU A 84 3.94 -4.05 16.97
C LEU A 84 3.00 -4.93 17.80
N ASP A 85 2.80 -4.64 19.08
CA ASP A 85 1.88 -5.40 19.93
C ASP A 85 0.45 -5.39 19.36
N SER A 86 -0.02 -4.24 18.88
CA SER A 86 -1.33 -4.13 18.20
C SER A 86 -1.38 -4.96 16.91
N ILE A 87 -0.30 -4.97 16.11
CA ILE A 87 -0.20 -5.80 14.89
C ILE A 87 -0.24 -7.28 15.25
N CYS A 88 0.56 -7.72 16.23
CA CYS A 88 0.61 -9.11 16.66
C CYS A 88 -0.75 -9.59 17.17
N GLN A 89 -1.41 -8.83 18.06
CA GLN A 89 -2.75 -9.16 18.55
C GLN A 89 -3.77 -9.26 17.41
N CYS A 90 -3.72 -8.32 16.46
CA CYS A 90 -4.58 -8.31 15.28
C CYS A 90 -4.33 -9.50 14.35
N PHE A 91 -3.09 -9.99 14.25
CA PHE A 91 -2.79 -11.22 13.51
C PHE A 91 -3.30 -12.46 14.24
N GLU A 92 -3.04 -12.56 15.54
CA GLU A 92 -3.40 -13.72 16.38
C GLU A 92 -4.90 -14.01 16.38
N ASP A 93 -5.76 -12.99 16.34
CA ASP A 93 -7.21 -13.16 16.28
C ASP A 93 -7.81 -12.97 14.88
N ASN A 94 -6.96 -12.91 13.85
CA ASN A 94 -7.33 -12.78 12.44
C ASN A 94 -8.25 -11.56 12.17
N PHE A 95 -7.82 -10.38 12.62
CA PHE A 95 -8.45 -9.07 12.39
C PHE A 95 -9.87 -8.94 12.98
N LYS A 96 -10.25 -9.78 13.95
CA LYS A 96 -11.64 -9.87 14.44
C LYS A 96 -12.20 -8.54 14.95
N LEU A 97 -11.37 -7.74 15.61
CA LEU A 97 -11.73 -6.47 16.23
C LEU A 97 -11.13 -5.26 15.48
N PHE A 98 -10.56 -5.49 14.29
CA PHE A 98 -9.88 -4.46 13.52
C PHE A 98 -10.89 -3.42 13.03
N HIS A 99 -10.60 -2.14 13.29
CA HIS A 99 -11.51 -1.04 12.94
C HIS A 99 -12.90 -1.17 13.61
N THR A 100 -12.92 -1.66 14.85
CA THR A 100 -14.12 -1.72 15.71
C THR A 100 -13.93 -0.91 16.99
N GLY A 101 -15.02 -0.52 17.64
CA GLY A 101 -14.96 0.20 18.92
C GLY A 101 -14.26 1.56 18.82
N LEU A 102 -14.40 2.24 17.66
CA LEU A 102 -13.71 3.49 17.38
C LEU A 102 -14.07 4.58 18.39
N LYS A 103 -13.05 5.30 18.85
CA LYS A 103 -13.19 6.45 19.74
C LYS A 103 -12.15 7.51 19.41
N PHE A 104 -12.43 8.78 19.68
CA PHE A 104 -11.43 9.83 19.52
C PHE A 104 -10.17 9.55 20.35
N ASN A 105 -9.01 9.83 19.78
CA ASN A 105 -7.79 9.97 20.56
C ASN A 105 -7.83 11.26 21.42
N LYS A 106 -6.84 11.43 22.30
CA LYS A 106 -6.78 12.60 23.21
C LYS A 106 -6.77 13.95 22.48
N LYS A 107 -6.17 14.01 21.29
CA LYS A 107 -6.06 15.23 20.47
C LYS A 107 -7.25 15.44 19.53
N ARG A 108 -8.17 14.48 19.46
CA ARG A 108 -9.29 14.39 18.51
C ARG A 108 -8.89 14.46 17.03
N ASN A 109 -7.62 14.31 16.69
CA ASN A 109 -7.09 14.31 15.31
C ASN A 109 -7.02 12.89 14.70
N GLY A 110 -7.62 11.91 15.35
CA GLY A 110 -7.71 10.55 14.87
C GLY A 110 -8.66 9.72 15.72
N LEU A 111 -9.12 8.61 15.15
CA LEU A 111 -9.89 7.59 15.85
C LEU A 111 -8.98 6.44 16.25
N ILE A 112 -9.26 5.81 17.39
CA ILE A 112 -8.53 4.65 17.92
C ILE A 112 -9.49 3.47 17.93
N ASP A 113 -9.08 2.32 17.38
CA ASP A 113 -9.86 1.08 17.47
C ASP A 113 -9.54 0.25 18.73
N HIS A 114 -10.09 -0.97 18.76
CA HIS A 114 -9.92 -1.91 19.84
C HIS A 114 -8.45 -2.28 20.13
N TYR A 115 -7.60 -2.45 19.09
CA TYR A 115 -6.19 -2.81 19.28
C TYR A 115 -5.29 -1.59 19.55
N GLY A 116 -5.82 -0.38 19.40
CA GLY A 116 -5.05 0.85 19.56
C GLY A 116 -4.49 1.42 18.27
N PHE A 117 -4.91 0.96 17.08
CA PHE A 117 -4.54 1.59 15.81
C PHE A 117 -5.16 2.97 15.71
N ILE A 118 -4.39 3.96 15.25
CA ILE A 118 -4.87 5.35 15.12
C ILE A 118 -5.07 5.72 13.65
N TYR A 119 -6.31 6.05 13.28
CA TYR A 119 -6.73 6.42 11.94
C TYR A 119 -6.75 7.95 11.79
N VAL A 120 -5.65 8.52 11.32
CA VAL A 120 -5.51 9.99 11.14
C VAL A 120 -5.82 10.48 9.71
N HIS A 121 -5.93 9.55 8.75
CA HIS A 121 -6.06 9.89 7.32
C HIS A 121 -7.30 9.31 6.62
N ASP A 122 -8.28 8.76 7.34
CA ASP A 122 -9.43 8.13 6.69
C ASP A 122 -10.78 8.75 7.06
N TYR A 123 -10.79 9.64 8.04
CA TYR A 123 -11.99 10.35 8.46
C TYR A 123 -11.88 11.83 8.13
N PRO A 124 -12.97 12.44 7.65
CA PRO A 124 -12.94 13.85 7.29
C PRO A 124 -12.73 14.72 8.53
N SER A 125 -12.03 15.82 8.34
CA SER A 125 -11.99 16.94 9.25
C SER A 125 -12.88 18.08 8.74
N PRO A 126 -13.35 18.99 9.60
CA PRO A 126 -14.11 20.16 9.17
C PRO A 126 -13.36 21.03 8.15
N ALA A 127 -12.03 21.03 8.17
CA ALA A 127 -11.21 21.78 7.21
C ALA A 127 -11.22 21.16 5.81
N ASP A 128 -11.51 19.86 5.71
CA ASP A 128 -11.51 19.13 4.44
C ASP A 128 -12.75 19.42 3.60
N MET A 129 -13.86 19.80 4.25
CA MET A 129 -15.10 20.22 3.58
C MET A 129 -14.95 21.51 2.75
N ILE A 130 -13.84 22.23 2.89
CA ILE A 130 -13.54 23.46 2.15
C ILE A 130 -12.89 23.15 0.79
N CYS A 131 -12.37 21.95 0.58
CA CYS A 131 -11.66 21.55 -0.65
C CYS A 131 -12.46 20.46 -1.40
N SER A 132 -12.94 20.74 -2.62
CA SER A 132 -13.89 19.88 -3.35
C SER A 132 -13.31 18.57 -3.91
N ASP A 133 -11.98 18.40 -3.91
CA ASP A 133 -11.30 17.31 -4.62
C ASP A 133 -10.82 16.19 -3.68
N PHE A 134 -11.63 15.87 -2.66
CA PHE A 134 -11.24 14.98 -1.56
C PHE A 134 -11.32 13.49 -1.91
N HIS A 135 -10.17 12.86 -2.16
CA HIS A 135 -10.04 11.40 -2.21
C HIS A 135 -9.73 10.86 -0.80
N ILE A 136 -10.77 10.38 -0.10
CA ILE A 136 -10.66 9.86 1.27
C ILE A 136 -9.59 8.76 1.36
N GLY A 137 -8.50 9.08 2.08
CA GLY A 137 -7.37 8.23 2.43
C GLY A 137 -6.49 7.77 1.27
N GLU A 138 -6.11 8.74 0.43
CA GLU A 138 -4.87 8.76 -0.37
C GLU A 138 -3.73 9.57 0.28
N GLY A 139 -3.78 9.79 1.61
CA GLY A 139 -2.59 10.23 2.37
C GLY A 139 -2.30 11.73 2.41
N MET A 140 -3.24 12.59 2.02
CA MET A 140 -3.08 14.06 2.10
C MET A 140 -3.93 14.70 3.21
N LEU A 141 -4.32 13.92 4.22
CA LEU A 141 -5.06 14.44 5.36
C LEU A 141 -4.09 14.96 6.41
N TRP A 142 -4.19 16.25 6.71
CA TRP A 142 -3.35 16.94 7.68
C TRP A 142 -3.52 16.28 9.04
N GLU A 143 -2.48 15.60 9.52
CA GLU A 143 -2.47 14.91 10.83
C GLU A 143 -2.80 15.81 12.02
N TYR A 144 -2.83 17.12 11.82
CA TYR A 144 -3.13 18.13 12.83
C TYR A 144 -4.61 18.52 12.89
N ASN A 145 -5.42 18.17 11.88
CA ASN A 145 -6.81 18.57 11.86
C ASN A 145 -7.68 17.66 12.74
N PRO A 146 -8.63 18.21 13.51
CA PRO A 146 -9.54 17.40 14.30
C PRO A 146 -10.50 16.65 13.39
N VAL A 147 -10.72 15.37 13.65
CA VAL A 147 -11.75 14.57 12.97
C VAL A 147 -13.13 15.17 13.25
N GLY A 148 -13.96 15.27 12.21
CA GLY A 148 -15.31 15.82 12.27
C GLY A 148 -16.18 15.10 13.30
N SER A 149 -17.07 15.84 13.97
CA SER A 149 -17.98 15.26 14.97
C SER A 149 -18.97 14.25 14.36
N ASP A 150 -19.20 14.33 13.06
CA ASP A 150 -20.07 13.50 12.23
C ASP A 150 -19.35 12.30 11.58
N TRP A 151 -18.13 11.96 12.03
CA TRP A 151 -17.32 10.87 11.49
C TRP A 151 -18.07 9.52 11.39
N GLU A 152 -19.02 9.26 12.27
CA GLU A 152 -19.83 8.04 12.30
C GLU A 152 -20.59 7.83 10.99
N SER A 153 -21.02 8.90 10.33
CA SER A 153 -21.68 8.84 9.02
C SER A 153 -20.76 8.30 7.92
N HIS A 154 -19.44 8.43 8.09
CA HIS A 154 -18.41 7.91 7.18
C HIS A 154 -17.94 6.50 7.55
N TYR A 155 -18.30 5.99 8.73
CA TYR A 155 -17.84 4.70 9.23
C TYR A 155 -18.09 3.53 8.24
N PRO A 156 -19.29 3.36 7.64
CA PRO A 156 -19.52 2.23 6.74
C PRO A 156 -18.60 2.22 5.51
N LEU A 157 -18.33 3.41 4.94
CA LEU A 157 -17.46 3.57 3.79
C LEU A 157 -16.00 3.24 4.13
N VAL A 158 -15.50 3.79 5.25
CA VAL A 158 -14.13 3.56 5.71
C VAL A 158 -13.93 2.11 6.15
N LYS A 159 -14.92 1.51 6.84
CA LYS A 159 -14.90 0.09 7.21
C LYS A 159 -14.79 -0.81 5.99
N SER A 160 -15.64 -0.60 4.98
CA SER A 160 -15.58 -1.37 3.73
C SER A 160 -14.22 -1.25 3.03
N LYS A 161 -13.60 -0.06 3.08
CA LYS A 161 -12.25 0.15 2.56
C LYS A 161 -11.21 -0.68 3.31
N TYR A 162 -11.27 -0.72 4.63
CA TYR A 162 -10.37 -1.55 5.45
C TYR A 162 -10.62 -3.04 5.27
N ASP A 163 -11.87 -3.48 5.12
CA ASP A 163 -12.19 -4.90 4.84
C ASP A 163 -11.52 -5.38 3.57
N ARG A 164 -11.61 -4.61 2.48
CA ARG A 164 -10.90 -4.92 1.22
C ARG A 164 -9.37 -4.92 1.38
N ARG A 165 -8.82 -4.14 2.32
CA ARG A 165 -7.37 -4.13 2.61
C ARG A 165 -6.98 -5.40 3.37
N VAL A 166 -7.80 -5.82 4.34
CA VAL A 166 -7.61 -7.04 5.13
C VAL A 166 -7.69 -8.26 4.21
N ASP A 167 -8.70 -8.35 3.35
CA ASP A 167 -8.84 -9.44 2.39
C ASP A 167 -7.62 -9.59 1.49
N ARG A 168 -7.08 -8.46 1.01
CA ARG A 168 -5.86 -8.46 0.19
C ARG A 168 -4.65 -8.94 0.98
N PHE A 169 -4.46 -8.46 2.20
CA PHE A 169 -3.39 -8.95 3.07
C PHE A 169 -3.50 -10.46 3.32
N LEU A 170 -4.69 -10.94 3.69
CA LEU A 170 -4.94 -12.37 3.92
C LEU A 170 -4.74 -13.20 2.65
N SER A 171 -5.06 -12.66 1.46
CA SER A 171 -4.77 -13.32 0.18
C SER A 171 -3.26 -13.49 -0.04
N MET A 172 -2.45 -12.49 0.34
CA MET A 172 -0.99 -12.54 0.26
C MET A 172 -0.42 -13.54 1.26
N MET A 173 -1.01 -13.65 2.45
CA MET A 173 -0.68 -14.67 3.44
C MET A 173 -1.11 -16.09 3.03
N LYS A 174 -2.13 -16.27 2.20
CA LYS A 174 -2.52 -17.60 1.69
C LYS A 174 -1.72 -18.03 0.46
N SER A 175 -1.22 -17.07 -0.30
CA SER A 175 -0.43 -17.31 -1.51
C SER A 175 0.90 -18.04 -1.22
N PRO A 176 1.38 -18.95 -2.10
CA PRO A 176 2.69 -19.60 -1.93
C PRO A 176 3.87 -18.65 -2.20
N ASN A 177 3.59 -17.42 -2.61
CA ASN A 177 4.60 -16.44 -2.98
C ASN A 177 5.50 -16.06 -1.79
N PRO A 178 6.79 -15.78 -2.05
CA PRO A 178 7.67 -15.19 -1.05
C PRO A 178 7.15 -13.83 -0.58
N ILE A 179 7.44 -13.47 0.67
CA ILE A 179 7.03 -12.19 1.27
C ILE A 179 8.27 -11.34 1.55
N LEU A 180 8.25 -10.11 1.04
CA LEU A 180 9.22 -9.07 1.38
C LEU A 180 8.54 -8.03 2.26
N ILE A 181 9.00 -7.90 3.51
CA ILE A 181 8.46 -6.97 4.49
C ILE A 181 9.40 -5.78 4.65
N PHE A 182 8.84 -4.59 4.63
CA PHE A 182 9.55 -3.36 5.00
C PHE A 182 8.99 -2.91 6.34
N SER A 183 9.86 -2.65 7.32
CA SER A 183 9.42 -2.33 8.68
C SER A 183 10.28 -1.32 9.40
N GLU A 184 9.71 -0.63 10.38
CA GLU A 184 10.38 0.38 11.21
C GLU A 184 10.17 0.08 12.69
N PHE A 185 10.77 -1.01 13.15
CA PHE A 185 10.69 -1.46 14.54
C PHE A 185 12.07 -1.70 15.15
N GLY A 186 12.14 -1.82 16.48
CA GLY A 186 13.36 -2.28 17.14
C GLY A 186 13.79 -3.68 16.69
N VAL A 187 15.06 -4.03 16.88
CA VAL A 187 15.65 -5.32 16.47
C VAL A 187 14.85 -6.49 17.06
N LYS A 188 14.57 -6.43 18.37
CA LYS A 188 13.75 -7.43 19.09
C LYS A 188 12.38 -7.60 18.43
N TYR A 189 11.76 -6.51 18.01
CA TYR A 189 10.41 -6.49 17.47
C TYR A 189 10.35 -7.08 16.06
N ALA A 190 11.34 -6.83 15.20
CA ALA A 190 11.41 -7.50 13.90
C ALA A 190 11.49 -9.05 14.04
N LYS A 191 12.20 -9.55 15.07
CA LYS A 191 12.27 -10.98 15.37
C LYS A 191 10.92 -11.53 15.83
N ILE A 192 10.21 -10.81 16.70
CA ILE A 192 8.83 -11.17 17.11
C ILE A 192 7.89 -11.20 15.90
N LEU A 193 7.93 -10.17 15.04
CA LEU A 193 7.13 -10.11 13.82
C LEU A 193 7.38 -11.34 12.93
N ARG A 194 8.65 -11.72 12.75
CA ARG A 194 9.01 -12.91 11.97
C ARG A 194 8.42 -14.19 12.57
N GLN A 195 8.47 -14.31 13.89
CA GLN A 195 7.94 -15.45 14.63
C GLN A 195 6.42 -15.54 14.46
N VAL A 196 5.69 -14.44 14.68
CA VAL A 196 4.22 -14.39 14.52
C VAL A 196 3.78 -14.75 13.10
N LEU A 197 4.49 -14.28 12.06
CA LEU A 197 4.19 -14.68 10.68
C LEU A 197 4.37 -16.18 10.43
N THR A 198 5.32 -16.81 11.13
CA THR A 198 5.53 -18.27 11.06
C THR A 198 4.45 -19.01 11.83
N ASP A 199 4.12 -18.56 13.03
CA ASP A 199 3.20 -19.28 13.91
C ASP A 199 1.74 -19.16 13.45
N VAL A 200 1.33 -17.95 13.04
CA VAL A 200 -0.06 -17.66 12.67
C VAL A 200 -0.35 -17.99 11.21
N TYR A 201 0.57 -17.64 10.30
CA TYR A 201 0.34 -17.79 8.85
C TYR A 201 1.19 -18.88 8.20
N HIS A 202 2.00 -19.60 8.97
CA HIS A 202 2.90 -20.64 8.46
C HIS A 202 3.84 -20.14 7.35
N LYS A 203 4.22 -18.86 7.43
CA LYS A 203 5.12 -18.23 6.46
C LYS A 203 6.57 -18.41 6.86
N THR A 204 7.27 -19.25 6.11
CA THR A 204 8.71 -19.46 6.26
C THR A 204 9.54 -18.69 5.23
N ASN A 205 8.98 -18.48 4.04
CA ASN A 205 9.62 -17.72 2.96
C ASN A 205 9.34 -16.21 3.10
N VAL A 206 9.99 -15.59 4.08
CA VAL A 206 9.87 -14.18 4.43
C VAL A 206 11.25 -13.57 4.55
N LEU A 207 11.46 -12.40 3.93
CA LEU A 207 12.61 -11.51 4.14
C LEU A 207 12.10 -10.20 4.73
N ILE A 208 12.68 -9.78 5.85
CA ILE A 208 12.34 -8.51 6.51
C ILE A 208 13.50 -7.54 6.33
N ILE A 209 13.23 -6.40 5.70
CA ILE A 209 14.11 -5.23 5.72
C ILE A 209 13.60 -4.31 6.81
N ASN A 210 14.36 -4.14 7.89
CA ASN A 210 13.96 -3.38 9.06
C ASN A 210 14.85 -2.15 9.25
N SER A 211 14.23 -0.97 9.15
CA SER A 211 14.88 0.31 9.44
C SER A 211 14.86 0.59 10.93
N THR A 212 16.03 0.63 11.55
CA THR A 212 16.20 0.93 12.96
C THR A 212 17.56 1.58 13.24
N ARG A 213 17.64 2.35 14.33
CA ARG A 213 18.91 2.86 14.86
C ARG A 213 19.54 1.92 15.88
N GLU A 214 18.80 0.90 16.32
CA GLU A 214 19.30 -0.12 17.22
C GLU A 214 20.32 -1.00 16.48
N THR A 215 21.45 -1.27 17.13
CA THR A 215 22.43 -2.23 16.66
C THR A 215 22.03 -3.63 17.08
N ASP A 216 21.99 -4.58 16.14
CA ASP A 216 21.83 -5.98 16.50
C ASP A 216 23.15 -6.51 17.07
N HIS A 217 23.18 -6.77 18.37
CA HIS A 217 24.34 -7.34 19.05
C HIS A 217 24.35 -8.87 18.99
N GLU A 218 23.27 -9.50 18.52
CA GLU A 218 23.19 -10.94 18.40
C GLU A 218 23.87 -11.40 17.11
N LYS A 219 24.97 -12.14 17.26
CA LYS A 219 25.71 -12.74 16.12
C LYS A 219 24.90 -13.77 15.32
N ASN A 220 23.72 -14.16 15.83
CA ASN A 220 22.87 -15.22 15.28
C ASN A 220 21.51 -14.68 14.81
N ALA A 221 21.43 -13.41 14.41
CA ALA A 221 20.22 -12.88 13.81
C ALA A 221 19.76 -13.79 12.65
N PRO A 222 18.46 -14.10 12.54
CA PRO A 222 17.97 -14.90 11.43
C PRO A 222 18.43 -14.27 10.11
N HIS A 223 19.04 -15.07 9.22
CA HIS A 223 19.61 -14.56 7.97
C HIS A 223 18.60 -13.81 7.09
N ASN A 224 17.30 -13.99 7.33
CA ASN A 224 16.22 -13.33 6.62
C ASN A 224 15.66 -12.07 7.32
N ILE A 225 16.40 -11.48 8.25
CA ILE A 225 16.11 -10.15 8.80
C ILE A 225 17.34 -9.27 8.61
N ILE A 226 17.18 -8.21 7.81
CA ILE A 226 18.23 -7.25 7.51
C ILE A 226 17.96 -5.98 8.29
N HIS A 227 18.90 -5.62 9.15
CA HIS A 227 18.85 -4.40 9.95
C HIS A 227 19.72 -3.31 9.34
N GLY A 228 19.21 -2.09 9.30
CA GLY A 228 19.98 -0.90 8.94
C GLY A 228 19.23 0.37 9.28
N TYR A 229 19.90 1.52 9.22
CA TYR A 229 19.21 2.80 9.37
C TYR A 229 18.97 3.41 7.98
N PHE A 230 17.78 3.15 7.43
CA PHE A 230 17.39 3.61 6.10
C PHE A 230 16.68 4.96 6.17
N GLY A 231 15.89 5.19 7.22
CA GLY A 231 15.09 6.41 7.39
C GLY A 231 14.14 6.62 6.22
N SER A 232 13.93 7.88 5.82
CA SER A 232 13.06 8.24 4.69
C SER A 232 13.77 8.18 3.32
N ASP A 233 14.99 7.64 3.23
CA ASP A 233 15.78 7.61 1.99
C ASP A 233 15.44 6.34 1.16
N PRO A 234 14.67 6.46 0.06
CA PRO A 234 14.22 5.30 -0.70
C PRO A 234 15.38 4.51 -1.35
N GLN A 235 16.52 5.15 -1.62
CA GLN A 235 17.65 4.47 -2.26
C GLN A 235 18.35 3.51 -1.31
N LYS A 236 18.42 3.84 -0.01
CA LYS A 236 18.98 2.94 1.00
C LYS A 236 18.14 1.68 1.17
N TRP A 237 16.82 1.83 1.21
CA TRP A 237 15.89 0.70 1.22
C TRP A 237 16.04 -0.18 -0.01
N LYS A 238 16.15 0.44 -1.19
CA LYS A 238 16.33 -0.28 -2.45
C LYS A 238 17.65 -1.06 -2.46
N GLN A 239 18.75 -0.42 -2.08
CA GLN A 239 20.06 -1.07 -1.99
C GLN A 239 20.03 -2.28 -1.05
N ALA A 240 19.46 -2.12 0.15
CA ALA A 240 19.34 -3.21 1.11
C ALA A 240 18.57 -4.42 0.55
N VAL A 241 17.54 -4.18 -0.27
CA VAL A 241 16.82 -5.25 -0.96
C VAL A 241 17.70 -5.89 -2.02
N GLU A 242 18.32 -5.11 -2.92
CA GLU A 242 19.13 -5.63 -4.03
C GLU A 242 20.29 -6.52 -3.54
N GLU A 243 20.90 -6.17 -2.42
CA GLU A 243 22.00 -6.93 -1.80
C GLU A 243 21.53 -8.24 -1.15
N ASN A 244 20.27 -8.33 -0.71
CA ASN A 244 19.79 -9.43 0.15
C ASN A 244 18.66 -10.26 -0.45
N ILE A 245 18.12 -9.88 -1.62
CA ILE A 245 16.95 -10.55 -2.20
C ILE A 245 17.21 -12.01 -2.59
N GLY A 246 18.48 -12.39 -2.79
CA GLY A 246 18.89 -13.77 -3.01
C GLY A 246 18.47 -14.71 -1.87
N ILE A 247 18.38 -14.20 -0.64
CA ILE A 247 17.96 -14.96 0.56
C ILE A 247 16.49 -15.41 0.46
N LEU A 248 15.67 -14.65 -0.27
CA LEU A 248 14.24 -14.94 -0.43
C LEU A 248 13.98 -15.97 -1.55
N ILE A 249 14.94 -16.14 -2.46
CA ILE A 249 14.81 -16.95 -3.68
C ILE A 249 15.56 -18.29 -3.56
N SER A 250 16.50 -18.40 -2.61
CA SER A 250 17.24 -19.62 -2.26
C SER A 250 16.39 -20.63 -1.50
#